data_AF-A0A1D9H8Z4-F1
#
_entry.id   AF-A0A1D9H8Z4-F1
#
_cell.length_a   1.000
_cell.length_b   1.000
_cell.length_c   1.000
_cell.angle_alpha   90.00
_cell.angle_beta   90.00
_cell.angle_gamma   90.00
#
_symmetry.space_group_name_H-M   'P 1'
#
loop_
_entity.id
_entity.type
_entity.pdbx_description
1 polymer ?
#
loop_
_entity_poly.entity_id
_entity_poly.type
_entity_poly.pdbx_seq_one_letter_code
_entity_poly.pdbx_strand_id
1 'polypeptide(L)'
;MRRDVRNTTRRALLAARKLAASAPVTDAAALSGLFDAWMAAADGRGRLVCMASAVELGLPVVRYLAPCRQAVADVDDTALRALFWAACRRLQDTLQAAG
;
A
#
# COMPACT_ATOMS: atom_id res chain seq x y z
N MET A 1 -9.73 9.70 -4.37
CA MET A 1 -8.39 9.48 -3.77
C MET A 1 -8.39 9.25 -2.26
N ARG A 2 -8.50 10.26 -1.38
CA ARG A 2 -8.43 10.01 0.10
C ARG A 2 -9.47 9.00 0.61
N ARG A 3 -10.67 8.98 0.01
CA ARG A 3 -11.72 8.01 0.33
C ARG A 3 -11.34 6.59 -0.09
N ASP A 4 -10.72 6.44 -1.26
CA ASP A 4 -10.34 5.14 -1.84
C ASP A 4 -9.21 4.49 -1.03
N VAL A 5 -8.22 5.30 -0.62
CA VAL A 5 -7.14 4.87 0.28
C VAL A 5 -7.73 4.42 1.61
N ARG A 6 -8.53 5.25 2.29
CA ARG A 6 -9.16 4.86 3.57
C ARG A 6 -10.03 3.61 3.49
N ASN A 7 -10.78 3.44 2.40
CA ASN A 7 -11.58 2.24 2.20
C ASN A 7 -10.70 1.00 2.01
N THR A 8 -9.60 1.13 1.25
CA THR A 8 -8.64 0.05 1.01
C THR A 8 -7.88 -0.30 2.29
N THR A 9 -7.41 0.69 3.05
CA THR A 9 -6.79 0.52 4.38
C THR A 9 -7.72 -0.21 5.34
N ARG A 10 -9.01 0.17 5.43
CA ARG A 10 -9.98 -0.55 6.28
C ARG A 10 -10.21 -1.98 5.84
N ARG A 11 -10.34 -2.22 4.53
CA ARG A 11 -10.49 -3.59 3.98
C ARG A 11 -9.28 -4.45 4.32
N ALA A 12 -8.07 -3.88 4.24
CA ALA A 12 -6.83 -4.58 4.55
C ALA A 12 -6.78 -4.99 6.03
N LEU A 13 -7.09 -4.06 6.94
CA LEU A 13 -7.15 -4.33 8.38
C LEU A 13 -8.19 -5.40 8.73
N LEU A 14 -9.38 -5.33 8.13
CA LEU A 14 -10.43 -6.34 8.36
C LEU A 14 -10.01 -7.72 7.85
N ALA A 15 -9.38 -7.80 6.68
CA ALA A 15 -8.91 -9.06 6.10
C ALA A 15 -7.75 -9.64 6.91
N ALA A 16 -6.77 -8.83 7.32
CA ALA A 16 -5.64 -9.26 8.15
C ALA A 16 -6.11 -9.81 9.50
N ARG A 17 -7.08 -9.15 10.16
CA ARG A 17 -7.66 -9.66 11.41
C ARG A 17 -8.34 -11.02 11.25
N LYS A 18 -9.06 -11.24 10.14
CA LYS A 18 -9.67 -12.54 9.83
C LYS A 18 -8.62 -13.64 9.59
N LEU A 19 -7.53 -13.29 8.91
CA LEU A 19 -6.40 -14.19 8.66
C LEU A 19 -5.66 -14.54 9.97
N ALA A 20 -5.35 -13.55 10.81
CA ALA A 20 -4.70 -13.74 12.10
C ALA A 20 -5.56 -14.52 13.11
N ALA A 21 -6.90 -14.38 13.02
CA ALA A 21 -7.81 -15.20 13.82
C ALA A 21 -7.83 -16.68 13.38
N SER A 22 -7.41 -16.98 12.15
CA SER A 22 -7.46 -18.32 11.56
C SER A 22 -6.09 -19.00 11.45
N ALA A 23 -4.99 -18.29 11.73
CA ALA A 23 -3.62 -18.79 11.60
C ALA A 23 -2.65 -18.03 12.54
N PRO A 24 -1.57 -18.67 13.03
CA PRO A 24 -0.58 -18.05 13.91
C PRO A 24 0.38 -17.14 13.12
N VAL A 25 -0.15 -16.12 12.45
CA VAL A 25 0.61 -15.12 11.69
C VAL A 25 0.47 -13.76 12.39
N THR A 26 1.55 -12.99 12.46
CA THR A 26 1.50 -11.63 13.00
C THR A 26 0.70 -10.70 12.09
N ASP A 27 -0.01 -9.72 12.65
CA ASP A 27 -0.82 -8.77 11.88
C ASP A 27 -0.02 -8.09 10.76
N ALA A 28 1.26 -7.77 11.00
CA ALA A 28 2.15 -7.17 10.02
C ALA A 28 2.49 -8.11 8.85
N ALA A 29 2.76 -9.39 9.14
CA ALA A 29 3.03 -10.39 8.09
C ALA A 29 1.78 -10.70 7.26
N ALA A 30 0.61 -10.78 7.91
CA ALA A 30 -0.68 -10.96 7.22
C ALA A 30 -1.00 -9.77 6.30
N LEU A 31 -0.78 -8.54 6.78
CA LEU A 31 -0.94 -7.33 5.97
C LEU A 31 0.03 -7.30 4.79
N SER A 32 1.31 -7.62 5.00
CA SER A 32 2.33 -7.65 3.95
C SER A 32 1.96 -8.62 2.83
N GLY A 33 1.58 -9.87 3.17
CA GLY A 33 1.15 -10.86 2.19
C GLY A 33 -0.15 -10.49 1.46
N LEU A 34 -1.08 -9.83 2.15
CA LEU A 34 -2.31 -9.33 1.54
C LEU A 34 -2.01 -8.24 0.48
N PHE A 35 -1.14 -7.29 0.81
CA PHE A 35 -0.74 -6.26 -0.14
C PHE A 35 0.07 -6.82 -1.31
N ASP A 36 0.89 -7.85 -1.11
CA ASP A 36 1.57 -8.54 -2.21
C ASP A 36 0.56 -9.14 -3.20
N ALA A 37 -0.45 -9.84 -2.69
CA ALA A 37 -1.51 -10.42 -3.52
C ALA A 37 -2.32 -9.34 -4.26
N TRP A 38 -2.66 -8.24 -3.58
CA TRP A 38 -3.42 -7.14 -4.20
C TRP A 38 -2.60 -6.39 -5.24
N MET A 39 -1.31 -6.16 -4.98
CA MET A 39 -0.40 -5.52 -5.93
C MET A 39 -0.23 -6.36 -7.20
N ALA A 40 -0.15 -7.69 -7.07
CA ALA A 40 -0.05 -8.60 -8.20
C ALA A 40 -1.32 -8.61 -9.08
N ALA A 41 -2.51 -8.54 -8.45
CA ALA A 41 -3.80 -8.58 -9.14
C ALA A 41 -4.30 -7.22 -9.64
N ALA A 42 -3.77 -6.10 -9.12
CA ALA A 42 -4.26 -4.76 -9.41
C ALA A 42 -3.74 -4.18 -10.72
N ASP A 43 -4.59 -3.36 -11.34
CA ASP A 43 -4.25 -2.44 -12.44
C ASP A 43 -3.40 -1.25 -11.93
N GLY A 44 -2.96 -0.38 -12.84
CA GLY A 44 -2.10 0.76 -12.50
C GLY A 44 -2.66 1.62 -11.37
N ARG A 45 -3.94 1.99 -11.45
CA ARG A 45 -4.62 2.76 -10.40
C ARG A 45 -4.69 2.01 -9.07
N GLY A 46 -5.08 0.74 -9.10
CA GLY A 46 -5.19 -0.11 -7.92
C GLY A 46 -3.85 -0.30 -7.21
N ARG A 47 -2.75 -0.43 -7.96
CA ARG A 47 -1.39 -0.51 -7.39
C ARG A 47 -1.02 0.75 -6.61
N LEU A 48 -1.34 1.93 -7.13
CA LEU A 48 -1.07 3.21 -6.43
C LEU A 48 -1.88 3.34 -5.14
N VAL A 49 -3.15 2.92 -5.17
CA VAL A 49 -4.00 2.92 -3.97
C VAL A 49 -3.49 1.89 -2.95
N CYS A 50 -3.06 0.71 -3.38
CA CYS A 50 -2.50 -0.33 -2.51
C CYS A 50 -1.21 0.14 -1.85
N MET A 51 -0.26 0.69 -2.61
CA MET A 51 0.98 1.25 -2.06
C MET A 51 0.70 2.34 -1.03
N ALA A 52 -0.15 3.31 -1.35
CA ALA A 52 -0.49 4.38 -0.41
C ALA A 52 -1.13 3.83 0.89
N SER A 53 -2.01 2.85 0.78
CA SER A 53 -2.65 2.20 1.93
C SER A 53 -1.64 1.44 2.79
N ALA A 54 -0.66 0.77 2.18
CA ALA A 54 0.38 0.05 2.90
C ALA A 54 1.33 1.00 3.65
N VAL A 55 1.68 2.15 3.05
CA VAL A 55 2.46 3.20 3.71
C VAL A 55 1.68 3.86 4.86
N GLU A 56 0.36 4.05 4.74
CA GLU A 56 -0.47 4.52 5.86
C GLU A 56 -0.42 3.57 7.06
N LEU A 57 -0.25 2.28 6.82
CA LEU A 57 -0.12 1.23 7.84
C LEU A 57 1.31 1.04 8.35
N GLY A 58 2.26 1.86 7.90
CA GLY A 58 3.67 1.78 8.33
C GLY A 58 4.42 0.57 7.79
N LEU A 59 3.95 -0.05 6.71
CA LEU A 59 4.60 -1.22 6.13
C LEU A 59 5.80 -0.79 5.26
N PRO A 60 6.96 -1.49 5.36
CA PRO A 60 8.12 -1.23 4.53
C PRO A 60 7.90 -1.80 3.12
N VAL A 61 7.36 -0.97 2.23
CA VAL A 61 6.90 -1.37 0.90
C VAL A 61 7.83 -0.94 -0.24
N VAL A 62 9.14 -0.91 0.00
CA VAL A 62 10.16 -0.50 -0.98
C VAL A 62 10.03 -1.29 -2.29
N ARG A 63 9.70 -2.59 -2.21
CA ARG A 63 9.48 -3.47 -3.38
C ARG A 63 8.33 -3.03 -4.30
N TYR A 64 7.38 -2.21 -3.80
CA TYR A 64 6.26 -1.71 -4.61
C TYR A 64 6.60 -0.43 -5.38
N LEU A 65 7.73 0.23 -5.08
CA LEU A 65 8.09 1.51 -5.71
C LEU A 65 8.29 1.39 -7.21
N ALA A 66 9.03 0.38 -7.68
CA ALA A 66 9.27 0.17 -9.10
C ALA A 66 7.98 -0.02 -9.92
N PRO A 67 7.08 -0.98 -9.57
CA PRO A 67 5.83 -1.16 -10.32
C PRO A 67 4.87 0.02 -10.17
N CYS A 68 4.85 0.73 -9.04
CA CYS A 68 4.03 1.94 -8.88
C CYS A 68 4.56 3.13 -9.67
N ARG A 69 5.88 3.28 -9.78
CA ARG A 69 6.50 4.35 -10.57
C ARG A 69 6.17 4.18 -12.07
N GLN A 70 6.14 2.95 -12.56
CA GLN A 70 5.69 2.65 -13.92
C GLN A 70 4.20 2.99 -14.09
N ALA A 71 3.35 2.55 -13.17
CA ALA A 71 1.91 2.89 -13.19
C ALA A 71 1.63 4.40 -13.15
N VAL A 72 2.49 5.19 -12.48
CA VAL A 72 2.41 6.66 -12.47
C VAL A 72 2.77 7.28 -13.81
N ALA A 73 3.73 6.69 -14.55
CA ALA A 73 4.12 7.19 -15.86
C ALA A 73 3.02 7.00 -16.90
N ASP A 74 2.22 5.94 -16.75
CA ASP A 74 1.17 5.56 -17.69
C ASP A 74 -0.20 6.19 -17.40
N VAL A 75 -0.35 6.90 -16.26
CA VAL A 75 -1.64 7.45 -15.83
C VAL A 75 -1.72 8.96 -16.02
N ASP A 76 -2.75 9.41 -16.74
CA ASP A 76 -3.06 10.84 -16.90
C ASP A 76 -4.03 11.35 -15.82
N ASP A 77 -3.70 11.06 -14.55
CA ASP A 77 -4.48 11.52 -13.39
C ASP A 77 -3.55 12.20 -12.39
N THR A 78 -3.66 13.52 -12.29
CA THR A 78 -2.87 14.35 -11.38
C THR A 78 -3.06 13.98 -9.90
N ALA A 79 -4.26 13.55 -9.51
CA ALA A 79 -4.52 13.12 -8.14
C ALA A 79 -3.83 11.78 -7.81
N LEU A 80 -3.70 10.87 -8.78
CA LEU A 80 -2.95 9.62 -8.60
C LEU A 80 -1.44 9.88 -8.52
N ARG A 81 -0.92 10.77 -9.35
CA ARG A 81 0.49 11.21 -9.28
C ARG A 81 0.80 11.84 -7.93
N ALA A 82 -0.07 12.73 -7.44
CA ALA A 82 0.08 13.36 -6.13
C ALA A 82 0.02 12.33 -4.99
N LEU A 83 -0.86 11.32 -5.10
CA LEU A 83 -0.95 10.23 -4.12
C LEU A 83 0.36 9.45 -4.02
N PHE A 84 0.93 9.06 -5.16
CA PHE A 84 2.20 8.34 -5.20
C PHE A 84 3.33 9.14 -4.53
N TRP A 85 3.50 10.40 -4.89
CA TRP A 85 4.55 11.23 -4.30
C TRP A 85 4.36 11.48 -2.81
N ALA A 86 3.11 11.60 -2.35
CA ALA A 86 2.82 11.69 -0.91
C ALA A 86 3.19 10.39 -0.17
N ALA A 87 2.92 9.23 -0.77
CA ALA A 87 3.30 7.94 -0.21
C ALA A 87 4.83 7.76 -0.18
N CYS A 88 5.55 8.18 -1.23
CA CYS A 88 7.02 8.14 -1.27
C CYS A 88 7.66 8.97 -0.15
N ARG A 89 7.18 10.20 0.07
CA ARG A 89 7.69 11.05 1.17
C ARG A 89 7.50 10.39 2.54
N ARG A 90 6.29 9.89 2.79
CA ARG A 90 5.98 9.22 4.07
C ARG A 90 6.78 7.94 4.28
N LEU A 91 7.07 7.20 3.21
CA LEU A 91 7.94 6.02 3.27
C LEU A 91 9.37 6.42 3.65
N GLN A 92 9.90 7.52 3.10
CA GLN A 92 11.21 8.06 3.49
C GLN A 92 11.24 8.44 4.97
N ASP A 93 10.23 9.15 5.46
CA ASP A 93 10.12 9.51 6.88
C ASP A 93 10.10 8.26 7.78
N THR A 94 9.38 7.22 7.35
CA THR A 94 9.27 5.95 8.10
C THR A 94 10.60 5.20 8.15
N LEU A 95 11.36 5.19 7.05
CA LEU A 95 12.68 4.58 6.99
C LEU A 95 13.70 5.36 7.84
N GLN A 96 13.60 6.69 7.89
CA GLN A 96 14.47 7.53 8.73
C GLN A 96 14.18 7.39 10.22
N ALA A 97 12.92 7.15 10.61
CA ALA A 97 12.55 6.93 12.01
C ALA A 97 12.89 5.53 12.55
N ALA A 98 13.27 4.59 11.66
CA ALA A 98 13.58 3.20 12.01
C ALA A 98 15.09 2.90 12.04
N GLY A 99 15.94 3.86 11.67
CA GLY A 99 17.40 3.79 11.78
C GLY A 99 17.92 4.52 12.99
#